data_AF-G6ATU1-F1
#
_entry.id   AF-G6ATU1-F1
#
_cell.length_a   1.000
_cell.length_b   1.000
_cell.length_c   1.000
_cell.angle_alpha   90.00
_cell.angle_beta   90.00
_cell.angle_gamma   90.00
#
_symmetry.space_group_name_H-M   'P 1'
#
loop_
_entity.id
_entity.type
_entity.pdbx_description
1 polymer ?
#
loop_
_entity_poly.entity_id
_entity_poly.type
_entity_poly.pdbx_seq_one_letter_code
_entity_poly.pdbx_strand_id
1 'polypeptide(L)'
;MRKIAAEAFVVEFIKRIRERDRGIGGGKLWRMYQKEFGEDHSVGYNRFYDIVEKYGLKVRKRRRRAKTTDSNHDLPTYPNLVKDLIPIRPNQLWVSDITYMIVYVDE
;
A
#
# COMPACT_ATOMS: atom_id res chain seq x y z
N MET A 1 25.10 22.66 -10.53
CA MET A 1 23.90 23.54 -10.55
C MET A 1 22.74 22.97 -11.35
N ARG A 2 22.88 22.60 -12.63
CA ARG A 2 21.76 22.08 -13.48
C ARG A 2 20.95 20.92 -12.89
N LYS A 3 21.60 19.91 -12.28
CA LYS A 3 20.89 18.75 -11.70
C LYS A 3 19.96 19.13 -10.55
N ILE A 4 20.39 20.04 -9.66
CA ILE A 4 19.59 20.45 -8.49
C ILE A 4 18.38 21.27 -8.95
N ALA A 5 18.55 22.14 -9.96
CA ALA A 5 17.45 22.90 -10.53
C ALA A 5 16.38 21.99 -11.17
N ALA A 6 16.79 20.96 -11.91
CA ALA A 6 15.87 19.98 -12.48
C ALA A 6 15.12 19.17 -11.40
N GLU A 7 15.79 18.80 -10.31
CA GLU A 7 15.14 18.14 -9.17
C GLU A 7 14.10 19.06 -8.51
N ALA A 8 14.44 20.33 -8.27
CA ALA A 8 13.53 21.31 -7.69
C ALA A 8 12.27 21.50 -8.54
N PHE A 9 12.41 21.52 -9.87
CA PHE A 9 11.29 21.67 -10.79
C PHE A 9 10.30 20.51 -10.70
N VAL A 10 10.80 19.27 -10.65
CA VAL A 10 9.97 18.07 -10.44
C VAL A 10 9.26 18.13 -9.08
N VAL A 11 9.97 18.54 -8.02
CA VAL A 11 9.41 18.62 -6.67
C VAL A 11 8.28 19.64 -6.60
N GLU A 12 8.48 20.85 -7.13
CA GLU A 12 7.45 21.90 -7.12
C GLU A 12 6.25 21.52 -8.00
N PHE A 13 6.48 20.88 -9.15
CA PHE A 13 5.41 20.31 -9.96
C PHE A 13 4.56 19.31 -9.16
N ILE A 14 5.19 18.36 -8.47
CA ILE A 14 4.48 17.34 -7.68
C ILE A 14 3.67 18.00 -6.56
N LYS A 15 4.25 18.97 -5.83
CA LYS A 15 3.56 19.69 -4.76
C LYS A 15 2.31 20.41 -5.28
N ARG A 16 2.45 21.19 -6.36
CA ARG A 16 1.34 21.92 -7.01
C ARG A 16 0.19 21.00 -7.41
N ILE A 17 0.49 19.85 -8.01
CA ILE A 17 -0.57 18.89 -8.39
C ILE A 17 -1.23 18.28 -7.15
N ARG A 18 -0.45 18.00 -6.09
CA ARG A 18 -0.96 17.40 -4.85
C ARG A 18 -1.70 18.34 -3.92
N GLU A 19 -1.62 19.65 -4.13
CA GLU A 19 -2.56 20.60 -3.50
C GLU A 19 -4.01 20.28 -3.88
N ARG A 20 -4.23 19.85 -5.12
CA ARG A 20 -5.56 19.48 -5.65
C ARG A 20 -5.88 18.00 -5.50
N ASP A 21 -4.90 17.12 -5.75
CA ASP A 21 -5.05 15.66 -5.63
C ASP A 21 -3.92 15.04 -4.79
N ARG A 22 -4.12 15.00 -3.47
CA ARG A 22 -3.14 14.49 -2.51
C ARG A 22 -2.78 13.01 -2.74
N GLY A 23 -3.68 12.23 -3.35
CA GLY A 23 -3.57 10.79 -3.52
C GLY A 23 -2.96 10.34 -4.86
N ILE A 24 -2.71 11.28 -5.77
CA ILE A 24 -2.24 10.96 -7.12
C ILE A 24 -0.93 10.15 -7.12
N GLY A 25 -0.96 9.04 -7.86
CA GLY A 25 0.16 8.11 -7.97
C GLY A 25 1.31 8.65 -8.82
N GLY A 26 2.53 8.23 -8.49
CA GLY A 26 3.77 8.67 -9.17
C GLY A 26 3.77 8.44 -10.68
N GLY A 27 3.20 7.33 -11.17
CA GLY A 27 3.15 7.02 -12.59
C GLY A 27 2.28 8.01 -13.39
N LYS A 28 1.17 8.47 -12.80
CA LYS A 28 0.32 9.50 -13.41
C LYS A 28 1.01 10.86 -13.36
N LEU A 29 1.64 11.21 -12.24
CA LEU A 29 2.44 12.42 -12.10
C LEU A 29 3.55 12.49 -13.16
N TRP A 30 4.27 11.40 -13.40
CA TRP A 30 5.32 11.37 -14.43
C TRP A 30 4.77 11.64 -15.83
N ARG A 31 3.63 11.02 -16.20
CA ARG A 31 2.99 11.28 -17.50
C ARG A 31 2.54 12.73 -17.64
N MET A 32 1.99 13.31 -16.57
CA MET A 32 1.59 14.72 -16.56
C MET A 32 2.81 15.64 -16.67
N TYR A 33 3.89 15.34 -15.96
CA TYR A 33 5.15 16.07 -16.05
C TYR A 33 5.72 16.02 -17.47
N GLN A 34 5.77 14.83 -18.09
CA GLN A 34 6.22 14.66 -19.46
C GLN A 34 5.33 15.39 -20.47
N LYS A 35 4.02 15.43 -20.25
CA LYS A 35 3.10 16.20 -21.11
C LYS A 35 3.33 17.71 -21.00
N GLU A 36 3.63 18.21 -19.81
CA GLU A 36 3.78 19.66 -19.57
C GLU A 36 5.20 20.17 -19.92
N PHE A 37 6.23 19.33 -19.76
CA PHE A 37 7.63 19.76 -19.84
C PHE A 37 8.55 18.84 -20.64
N GLY A 38 8.02 17.81 -21.30
CA GLY A 38 8.83 16.78 -21.98
C GLY A 38 9.69 17.28 -23.14
N GLU A 39 9.36 18.44 -23.72
CA GLU A 39 10.13 19.03 -24.83
C GLU A 39 11.40 19.73 -24.33
N ASP A 40 11.31 20.52 -23.26
CA ASP A 40 12.42 21.35 -22.77
C ASP A 40 13.14 20.78 -21.53
N HIS A 41 12.40 20.09 -20.66
CA HIS A 41 12.85 19.69 -19.32
C HIS A 41 12.47 18.24 -18.99
N SER A 42 12.69 17.34 -19.95
CA SER A 42 12.32 15.93 -19.80
C SER A 42 13.06 15.26 -18.63
N VAL A 43 12.34 14.39 -17.92
CA VAL A 43 12.90 13.54 -16.86
C VAL A 43 12.46 12.10 -17.11
N GLY A 44 13.44 11.21 -17.27
CA GLY A 44 13.19 9.78 -17.46
C GLY A 44 12.43 9.16 -16.29
N TYR A 45 11.66 8.11 -16.56
CA TYR A 45 10.76 7.48 -15.57
C TYR A 45 11.49 7.09 -14.26
N ASN A 46 12.60 6.36 -14.36
CA ASN A 46 13.36 5.94 -13.18
C ASN A 46 13.89 7.13 -12.40
N ARG A 47 14.47 8.13 -13.11
CA ARG A 47 14.99 9.34 -12.48
C ARG A 47 13.91 10.15 -11.78
N PHE A 48 12.70 10.21 -12.34
CA PHE A 48 11.55 10.85 -11.70
C PHE A 48 11.22 10.16 -10.37
N TYR A 49 11.21 8.82 -10.34
CA TYR A 49 10.98 8.07 -9.11
C TYR A 49 12.11 8.20 -8.09
N ASP A 50 13.37 8.29 -8.53
CA ASP A 50 14.50 8.58 -7.63
C ASP A 50 14.32 9.95 -6.95
N ILE A 51 13.82 10.95 -7.68
CA ILE A 51 13.53 12.28 -7.13
C ILE A 51 12.35 12.19 -6.15
N VAL A 52 11.26 11.52 -6.53
CA VAL A 52 10.11 11.31 -5.64
C VAL A 52 10.53 10.63 -4.33
N GLU A 53 11.43 9.65 -4.40
CA GLU A 53 11.98 8.95 -3.25
C GLU A 53 12.88 9.85 -2.40
N LYS A 54 13.86 10.49 -3.02
CA LYS A 54 14.84 11.36 -2.37
C LYS A 54 14.18 12.45 -1.54
N TYR A 55 13.07 13.00 -2.01
CA TYR A 55 12.33 14.07 -1.33
C TYR A 55 11.15 13.58 -0.49
N GLY A 56 11.01 12.26 -0.25
CA GLY A 56 9.95 11.72 0.61
C GLY A 56 8.54 11.89 0.05
N LEU A 57 8.39 12.04 -1.27
CA LEU A 57 7.14 12.32 -1.95
C LEU A 57 6.39 11.03 -2.38
N LYS A 58 6.71 9.86 -1.83
CA LYS A 58 5.92 8.65 -2.11
C LYS A 58 4.57 8.74 -1.40
N VAL A 59 3.48 8.39 -2.09
CA VAL A 59 2.17 8.24 -1.45
C VAL A 59 2.24 7.06 -0.48
N ARG A 60 1.83 7.28 0.77
CA ARG A 60 1.81 6.23 1.79
C ARG A 60 0.88 5.10 1.34
N LYS A 61 1.42 3.89 1.19
CA LYS A 61 0.59 2.69 1.02
C LYS A 61 -0.16 2.44 2.32
N ARG A 62 -1.49 2.60 2.30
CA ARG A 62 -2.34 2.25 3.45
C ARG A 62 -2.40 0.73 3.57
N ARG A 63 -1.75 0.17 4.57
CA ARG A 63 -1.83 -1.27 4.86
C ARG A 63 -3.24 -1.57 5.35
N ARG A 64 -4.09 -2.14 4.48
CA ARG A 64 -5.38 -2.69 4.86
C ARG A 64 -5.12 -4.10 5.38
N ARG A 65 -5.33 -4.34 6.66
CA ARG A 65 -5.45 -5.72 7.17
C ARG A 65 -6.90 -6.10 7.00
N ALA A 66 -7.17 -7.24 6.35
CA ALA A 66 -8.50 -7.82 6.41
C ALA A 66 -8.75 -8.20 7.88
N LYS A 67 -9.80 -7.64 8.48
CA LYS A 67 -10.29 -8.09 9.78
C LYS A 67 -11.25 -9.24 9.47
N THR A 68 -10.76 -10.47 9.59
CA THR A 68 -11.53 -11.70 9.28
C THR A 68 -12.51 -12.07 10.38
N THR A 69 -12.31 -11.54 11.58
CA THR A 69 -13.15 -11.81 12.76
C THR A 69 -13.58 -10.50 13.39
N ASP A 70 -14.89 -10.29 13.53
CA ASP A 70 -15.39 -9.17 14.32
C ASP A 70 -15.54 -9.57 15.79
N SER A 71 -14.46 -9.48 16.56
CA SER A 71 -14.49 -9.73 18.00
C SER A 71 -15.25 -8.66 18.81
N ASN A 72 -15.77 -7.61 18.17
CA ASN A 72 -16.54 -6.55 18.82
C ASN A 72 -18.04 -6.71 18.50
N HIS A 73 -18.58 -7.88 18.83
CA HIS A 73 -20.01 -8.20 18.68
C HIS A 73 -20.63 -8.48 20.05
N ASP A 74 -21.94 -8.24 20.18
CA ASP A 74 -22.68 -8.51 21.42
C ASP A 74 -23.25 -9.94 21.49
N LEU A 75 -22.91 -10.80 20.52
CA LEU A 75 -23.32 -12.20 20.53
C LEU A 75 -22.58 -13.01 21.62
N PRO A 76 -23.22 -14.01 22.23
CA PRO A 76 -22.57 -14.90 23.18
C PRO A 76 -21.31 -15.54 22.58
N THR A 77 -20.21 -15.51 23.31
CA THR A 77 -18.97 -16.18 22.95
C THR A 77 -18.80 -17.44 23.80
N TYR A 78 -18.25 -18.49 23.20
CA TYR A 78 -17.87 -19.67 23.96
C TYR A 78 -16.58 -19.40 24.75
N PRO A 79 -16.48 -19.85 26.01
CA PRO A 79 -15.26 -19.69 26.79
C PRO A 79 -14.11 -20.45 26.13
N ASN A 80 -12.91 -19.88 26.20
CA ASN A 80 -11.70 -20.56 25.74
C ASN A 80 -11.33 -21.70 26.72
N LEU A 81 -11.77 -22.92 26.41
CA LEU A 81 -11.56 -24.11 27.24
C LEU A 81 -10.09 -24.54 27.36
N VAL A 82 -9.21 -24.02 26.49
CA VAL A 82 -7.81 -24.45 26.39
C VAL A 82 -6.84 -23.35 26.81
N LYS A 83 -7.35 -22.27 27.43
CA LYS A 83 -6.56 -21.09 27.81
C LYS A 83 -5.34 -21.43 28.67
N ASP A 84 -5.53 -22.32 29.64
CA ASP A 84 -4.49 -22.73 30.60
C ASP A 84 -3.92 -24.13 30.30
N LEU A 85 -4.31 -24.73 29.16
CA LEU A 85 -3.85 -26.05 28.75
C LEU A 85 -2.42 -25.97 28.19
N ILE A 86 -1.50 -26.72 28.79
CA ILE A 86 -0.13 -26.93 28.27
C ILE A 86 -0.03 -28.38 27.77
N PRO A 87 -0.05 -28.64 26.44
CA PRO A 87 0.13 -29.98 25.90
C PRO A 87 1.53 -30.52 26.20
N ILE A 88 1.61 -31.75 26.73
CA ILE A 88 2.86 -32.47 27.08
C ILE A 88 3.14 -33.65 26.15
N ARG A 89 2.18 -34.04 25.31
CA ARG A 89 2.29 -35.12 24.31
C ARG A 89 1.41 -34.84 23.10
N PRO A 90 1.65 -35.50 21.95
CA PRO A 90 0.81 -35.37 20.77
C PRO A 90 -0.67 -35.72 21.05
N ASN A 91 -1.56 -35.20 20.19
CA ASN A 91 -3.01 -35.47 20.20
C ASN A 91 -3.80 -34.97 21.43
N GLN A 92 -3.28 -33.99 22.19
CA GLN A 92 -4.00 -33.38 23.33
C GLN A 92 -4.78 -32.11 22.97
N LEU A 93 -4.44 -31.46 21.86
CA LEU A 93 -5.14 -30.29 21.32
C LEU A 93 -5.11 -30.36 19.80
N TRP A 94 -6.26 -30.19 19.18
CA TRP A 94 -6.43 -30.14 17.73
C TRP A 94 -6.94 -28.76 17.38
N VAL A 95 -6.24 -28.07 16.49
CA VAL A 95 -6.65 -26.75 15.98
C VAL A 95 -6.95 -26.91 14.50
N SER A 96 -8.08 -26.36 14.06
CA SER A 96 -8.48 -26.34 12.66
C SER A 96 -8.77 -24.91 12.24
N ASP A 97 -8.54 -24.61 10.97
CA ASP A 97 -8.91 -23.34 10.34
C ASP A 97 -9.78 -23.61 9.11
N ILE A 98 -10.61 -22.65 8.72
CA ILE A 98 -11.48 -22.74 7.54
C ILE A 98 -10.90 -21.84 6.46
N THR A 99 -10.56 -22.45 5.32
CA THR A 99 -10.14 -21.70 4.13
C THR A 99 -11.25 -21.69 3.11
N TYR A 100 -11.71 -20.49 2.74
CA TYR A 100 -12.62 -20.33 1.60
C TYR A 100 -11.82 -20.51 0.30
N MET A 101 -12.12 -21.58 -0.44
CA MET A 101 -11.63 -21.77 -1.80
C MET A 101 -12.74 -21.39 -2.78
N ILE A 102 -12.44 -20.46 -3.67
CA ILE A 102 -13.35 -20.12 -4.76
C ILE A 102 -13.23 -21.25 -5.79
N VAL A 103 -14.34 -21.93 -6.04
CA VAL A 103 -14.46 -22.91 -7.13
C VAL A 103 -15.14 -22.21 -8.28
N TYR A 104 -14.45 -22.15 -9.42
CA TYR A 104 -15.06 -21.75 -10.68
C TYR A 104 -15.58 -23.02 -11.34
N VAL A 105 -16.87 -23.03 -11.63
CA VAL A 105 -17.49 -24.04 -12.50
C VAL A 105 -17.53 -23.45 -13.90
N ASP A 106 -17.00 -24.18 -14.87
CA ASP A 106 -17.16 -23.85 -16.28
C ASP A 106 -18.63 -24.13 -16.65
N GLU A 107 -19.35 -23.07 -17.06
CA GLU A 107 -20.60 -23.17 -17.83
C GLU A 107 -20.29 -23.24 -19.32
#